data_AF-A0A8J7WVU4-F1
#
_entry.id   AF-A0A8J7WVU4-F1
#
_cell.length_a   1.000
_cell.length_b   1.000
_cell.length_c   1.000
_cell.angle_alpha   90.00
_cell.angle_beta   90.00
_cell.angle_gamma   90.00
#
_symmetry.space_group_name_H-M   'P 1'
#
loop_
_entity.id
_entity.type
_entity.pdbx_description
1 polymer ?
#
loop_
_entity_poly.entity_id
_entity_poly.type
_entity_poly.pdbx_seq_one_letter_code
_entity_poly.pdbx_strand_id
1 'polypeptide(L)'
;MHTHLYSLPAAVDASADELDAPVPPIEAVLFDFANTLFRMVPTDVFLRRVWRAAGRDIADLDVASVARGVRAAAELPHVRAAQQGRDTDPKLHREATRVWFTAVPQLAGIFDLAYEAVLAAENWFAYTDTVPVLSELSRRGIPVGVVSDIVWDVRRDLE
;
A
#
# COMPACT_ATOMS: atom_id res chain seq x y z
N MET A 1 -5.94 6.09 -41.18
CA MET A 1 -5.60 6.30 -39.76
C MET A 1 -6.22 5.16 -38.97
N HIS A 2 -5.41 4.33 -38.34
CA HIS A 2 -5.91 3.30 -37.42
C HIS A 2 -6.13 3.97 -36.06
N THR A 3 -7.38 4.10 -35.66
CA THR A 3 -7.75 4.65 -34.35
C THR A 3 -7.52 3.55 -33.31
N HIS A 4 -6.49 3.70 -32.47
CA HIS A 4 -6.20 2.74 -31.40
C HIS A 4 -7.16 2.95 -30.22
N LEU A 5 -7.47 1.86 -29.50
CA LEU A 5 -8.36 1.85 -28.34
C LEU A 5 -7.93 2.83 -27.23
N TYR A 6 -6.67 3.27 -27.23
CA TYR A 6 -6.07 4.19 -26.26
C TYR A 6 -5.46 5.44 -26.90
N SER A 7 -5.98 5.93 -28.03
CA SER A 7 -5.61 7.25 -28.57
C SER A 7 -6.16 8.39 -27.68
N LEU A 8 -5.70 8.43 -26.43
CA LEU A 8 -5.91 9.50 -25.48
C LEU A 8 -4.91 10.63 -25.78
N PRO A 9 -5.20 11.90 -25.42
CA PRO A 9 -4.26 13.00 -25.61
C PRO A 9 -2.88 12.82 -24.95
N ALA A 10 -2.75 11.89 -24.00
CA ALA A 10 -1.51 11.56 -23.31
C ALA A 10 -0.79 10.32 -23.88
N ALA A 11 -1.33 9.70 -24.94
CA ALA A 11 -0.69 8.57 -25.57
C ALA A 11 0.60 9.01 -26.28
N VAL A 12 1.67 8.26 -26.05
CA VAL A 12 2.89 8.37 -26.83
C VAL A 12 2.68 7.49 -28.07
N ASP A 13 2.67 8.09 -29.25
CA ASP A 13 2.56 7.35 -30.51
C ASP A 13 3.86 6.58 -30.74
N ALA A 14 3.78 5.24 -30.76
CA ALA A 14 4.87 4.39 -31.21
C ALA A 14 4.87 4.30 -32.74
N SER A 15 6.02 4.54 -33.35
CA SER A 15 6.24 4.31 -34.78
C SER A 15 6.18 2.82 -35.14
N ALA A 16 5.95 2.50 -36.42
CA ALA A 16 5.97 1.11 -36.88
C ALA A 16 7.32 0.43 -36.60
N ASP A 17 8.43 1.17 -36.74
CA ASP A 17 9.77 0.69 -36.45
C ASP A 17 9.97 0.38 -34.95
N GLU A 18 9.37 1.17 -34.04
CA GLU A 18 9.40 0.90 -32.60
C GLU A 18 8.56 -0.32 -32.21
N LEU A 19 7.47 -0.58 -32.92
CA LEU A 19 6.64 -1.77 -32.70
C LEU A 19 7.32 -3.06 -33.17
N ASP A 20 8.15 -2.96 -34.21
CA ASP A 20 8.90 -4.09 -34.79
C ASP A 20 10.30 -4.28 -34.15
N ALA A 21 10.76 -3.33 -33.34
CA ALA A 21 12.06 -3.39 -32.67
C ALA A 21 12.09 -4.47 -31.56
N PRO A 22 13.24 -5.13 -31.33
CA PRO A 22 13.39 -6.02 -30.18
C PRO A 22 13.25 -5.22 -28.89
N VAL A 23 12.66 -5.83 -27.87
CA VAL A 23 12.55 -5.22 -26.53
C VAL A 23 13.97 -4.85 -26.05
N PRO A 24 14.24 -3.57 -25.74
CA PRO A 24 15.56 -3.15 -25.29
C PRO A 24 15.92 -3.86 -23.97
N PRO A 25 17.22 -4.00 -23.66
CA PRO A 25 17.64 -4.58 -22.39
C PRO A 25 17.09 -3.76 -21.22
N ILE A 26 16.77 -4.46 -20.11
CA ILE A 26 16.32 -3.81 -18.89
C ILE A 26 17.53 -3.14 -18.23
N GLU A 27 17.55 -1.81 -18.23
CA GLU A 27 18.64 -1.03 -17.64
C GLU A 27 18.43 -0.75 -16.15
N ALA A 28 17.19 -0.75 -15.67
CA ALA A 28 16.81 -0.60 -14.27
C ALA A 28 15.36 -1.07 -14.06
N VAL A 29 14.99 -1.36 -12.81
CA VAL A 29 13.60 -1.66 -12.43
C VAL A 29 13.17 -0.75 -11.29
N LEU A 30 11.98 -0.17 -11.43
CA LEU A 30 11.32 0.58 -10.37
C LEU A 30 10.16 -0.24 -9.82
N PHE A 31 10.16 -0.48 -8.51
CA PHE A 31 9.05 -1.12 -7.80
C PHE A 31 8.28 -0.13 -6.96
N ASP A 32 6.98 -0.35 -6.88
CA ASP A 32 6.19 0.11 -5.75
C ASP A 32 6.47 -0.77 -4.51
N PHE A 33 6.21 -0.26 -3.31
CA PHE A 33 6.36 -1.01 -2.07
C PHE A 33 5.10 -1.82 -1.74
N ALA A 34 3.97 -1.15 -1.52
CA ALA A 34 2.78 -1.74 -0.93
C ALA A 34 1.91 -2.47 -1.98
N ASN A 35 1.55 -3.72 -1.70
CA ASN A 35 0.89 -4.62 -2.64
C ASN A 35 1.70 -4.94 -3.92
N THR A 36 3.02 -4.70 -3.88
CA THR A 36 3.96 -5.07 -4.95
C THR A 36 5.12 -5.88 -4.38
N LEU A 37 5.98 -5.26 -3.56
CA LEU A 37 7.05 -5.98 -2.85
C LEU A 37 6.58 -6.48 -1.48
N PHE A 38 5.75 -5.71 -0.78
CA PHE A 38 5.29 -6.02 0.56
C PHE A 38 3.78 -5.93 0.65
N ARG A 39 3.17 -6.70 1.56
CA ARG A 39 1.76 -6.58 1.92
C ARG A 39 1.63 -6.42 3.42
N MET A 40 0.63 -5.67 3.85
CA MET A 40 0.26 -5.63 5.26
C MET A 40 -0.29 -7.00 5.69
N VAL A 41 -0.19 -7.33 6.98
CA VAL A 41 -0.89 -8.46 7.58
C VAL A 41 -2.38 -8.45 7.21
N PRO A 42 -3.02 -9.63 7.14
CA PRO A 42 -4.47 -9.71 7.00
C PRO A 42 -5.21 -8.83 8.02
N THR A 43 -6.33 -8.24 7.61
CA THR A 43 -7.10 -7.30 8.44
C THR A 43 -7.48 -7.90 9.80
N ASP A 44 -7.77 -9.20 9.87
CA ASP A 44 -8.10 -9.87 11.12
C ASP A 44 -6.90 -9.95 12.07
N VAL A 45 -5.70 -10.23 11.55
CA VAL A 45 -4.45 -10.19 12.31
C VAL A 45 -4.16 -8.76 12.81
N PHE A 46 -4.29 -7.77 11.92
CA PHE A 46 -4.14 -6.35 12.28
C PHE A 46 -5.09 -5.96 13.42
N LEU A 47 -6.39 -6.24 13.27
CA LEU A 47 -7.40 -5.89 14.27
C LEU A 47 -7.14 -6.58 15.61
N ARG A 48 -6.74 -7.86 15.60
CA ARG A 48 -6.37 -8.58 16.84
C ARG A 48 -5.14 -7.96 17.52
N ARG A 49 -4.14 -7.50 16.76
CA ARG A 49 -2.95 -6.81 17.31
C ARG A 49 -3.35 -5.49 17.98
N VAL A 50 -4.11 -4.65 17.28
CA VAL A 50 -4.59 -3.37 17.80
C VAL A 50 -5.49 -3.56 19.04
N TRP A 51 -6.40 -4.54 19.02
CA TRP A 51 -7.31 -4.81 20.14
C TRP A 51 -6.57 -5.22 21.41
N ARG A 52 -5.56 -6.10 21.27
CA ARG A 52 -4.69 -6.50 22.39
C ARG A 52 -3.86 -5.34 22.90
N ALA A 53 -3.28 -4.53 22.00
CA ALA A 53 -2.50 -3.35 22.39
C ALA A 53 -3.36 -2.33 23.16
N ALA A 54 -4.66 -2.26 22.87
CA ALA A 54 -5.62 -1.44 23.60
C ALA A 54 -6.05 -2.02 24.96
N GLY A 55 -5.51 -3.17 25.38
CA GLY A 55 -5.90 -3.85 26.62
C GLY A 55 -7.33 -4.38 26.62
N ARG A 56 -7.96 -4.52 25.44
CA ARG A 56 -9.32 -5.05 25.30
C ARG A 56 -9.28 -6.57 25.21
N ASP A 57 -10.28 -7.23 25.80
CA ASP A 57 -10.40 -8.68 25.69
C ASP A 57 -10.66 -9.09 24.23
N ILE A 58 -9.88 -10.06 23.75
CA ILE A 58 -10.04 -10.59 22.39
C ILE A 58 -11.33 -11.41 22.24
N ALA A 59 -11.90 -11.91 23.35
CA ALA A 59 -13.19 -12.58 23.37
C ALA A 59 -14.34 -11.64 22.95
N ASP A 60 -14.19 -10.34 23.18
CA ASP A 60 -15.18 -9.31 22.82
C ASP A 60 -15.06 -8.85 21.36
N LEU A 61 -14.03 -9.29 20.62
CA LEU A 61 -13.79 -8.87 19.25
C LEU A 61 -14.53 -9.78 18.24
N ASP A 62 -15.63 -9.28 17.69
CA ASP A 62 -16.16 -9.78 16.41
C ASP A 62 -15.32 -9.23 15.25
N VAL A 63 -14.21 -9.90 14.97
CA VAL A 63 -13.23 -9.47 13.96
C VAL A 63 -13.85 -9.39 12.56
N ALA A 64 -14.79 -10.27 12.23
CA ALA A 64 -15.41 -10.31 10.91
C ALA A 64 -16.34 -9.10 10.72
N SER A 65 -17.11 -8.75 11.76
CA SER A 65 -17.95 -7.56 11.75
C SER A 65 -17.14 -6.27 11.67
N VAL A 66 -16.09 -6.14 12.49
CA VAL A 66 -15.22 -4.96 12.45
C VAL A 66 -14.50 -4.82 11.10
N ALA A 67 -13.99 -5.92 10.53
CA ALA A 67 -13.36 -5.88 9.21
C ALA A 67 -14.33 -5.47 8.09
N ARG A 68 -15.60 -5.92 8.15
CA ARG A 68 -16.64 -5.43 7.22
C ARG A 68 -16.92 -3.94 7.42
N GLY A 69 -16.98 -3.48 8.68
CA GLY A 69 -17.15 -2.07 9.02
C GLY A 69 -16.03 -1.19 8.46
N VAL A 70 -14.78 -1.61 8.61
CA VAL A 70 -13.61 -0.92 8.03
C VAL A 70 -13.70 -0.82 6.51
N ARG A 71 -14.04 -1.92 5.82
CA ARG A 71 -14.21 -1.92 4.35
C ARG A 71 -15.36 -1.02 3.91
N ALA A 72 -16.49 -1.08 4.59
CA ALA A 72 -17.65 -0.24 4.28
C ALA A 72 -17.34 1.26 4.53
N ALA A 73 -16.62 1.57 5.59
CA ALA A 73 -16.21 2.93 5.91
C ALA A 73 -15.32 3.55 4.83
N ALA A 74 -14.48 2.75 4.15
CA ALA A 74 -13.62 3.21 3.07
C ALA A 74 -14.40 3.79 1.89
N GLU A 75 -15.64 3.35 1.67
CA GLU A 75 -16.50 3.83 0.59
C GLU A 75 -17.35 5.05 0.97
N LEU A 76 -17.32 5.50 2.23
CA LEU A 76 -18.06 6.69 2.64
C LEU A 76 -17.51 7.93 1.90
N PRO A 77 -18.36 8.82 1.35
CA PRO A 77 -17.89 9.95 0.54
C PRO A 77 -16.86 10.84 1.23
N HIS A 78 -17.05 11.12 2.53
CA HIS A 78 -16.10 11.93 3.31
C HIS A 78 -14.78 11.21 3.59
N VAL A 79 -14.79 9.87 3.72
CA VAL A 79 -13.58 9.06 3.87
C VAL A 79 -12.81 9.04 2.56
N ARG A 80 -13.48 8.80 1.42
CA ARG A 80 -12.87 8.84 0.08
C ARG A 80 -12.28 10.21 -0.24
N ALA A 81 -12.96 11.29 0.14
CA ALA A 81 -12.47 12.65 -0.02
C ALA A 81 -11.21 12.89 0.82
N ALA A 82 -11.19 12.40 2.07
CA ALA A 82 -10.03 12.52 2.95
C ALA A 82 -8.80 11.73 2.45
N GLN A 83 -8.97 10.69 1.63
CA GLN A 83 -7.84 9.95 1.05
C GLN A 83 -7.09 10.72 -0.05
N GLN A 84 -7.72 11.74 -0.66
CA GLN A 84 -7.10 12.46 -1.78
C GLN A 84 -5.90 13.29 -1.32
N GLY A 85 -4.72 13.04 -1.92
CA GLY A 85 -3.48 13.74 -1.59
C GLY A 85 -2.89 13.42 -0.22
N ARG A 86 -3.43 12.41 0.48
CA ARG A 86 -2.97 12.02 1.82
C ARG A 86 -1.48 11.68 1.87
N ASP A 87 -0.93 11.20 0.76
CA ASP A 87 0.44 10.70 0.64
C ASP A 87 1.49 11.81 0.40
N THR A 88 1.07 13.08 0.39
CA THR A 88 1.97 14.23 0.17
C THR A 88 2.56 14.79 1.47
N ASP A 89 1.95 14.49 2.63
CA ASP A 89 2.39 14.96 3.95
C ASP A 89 2.01 13.93 5.02
N PRO A 90 2.92 13.54 5.93
CA PRO A 90 2.62 12.61 7.01
C PRO A 90 1.43 12.98 7.90
N LYS A 91 1.17 14.27 8.09
CA LYS A 91 0.01 14.77 8.84
C LYS A 91 -1.29 14.53 8.06
N LEU A 92 -1.26 14.71 6.74
CA LEU A 92 -2.42 14.41 5.88
C LEU A 92 -2.70 12.91 5.85
N HIS A 93 -1.67 12.07 5.77
CA HIS A 93 -1.81 10.62 5.88
C HIS A 93 -2.46 10.20 7.21
N ARG A 94 -1.98 10.76 8.32
CA ARG A 94 -2.56 10.51 9.66
C ARG A 94 -4.01 10.94 9.73
N GLU A 95 -4.32 12.14 9.25
CA GLU A 95 -5.67 12.68 9.26
C GLU A 95 -6.64 11.86 8.40
N ALA A 96 -6.23 11.49 7.18
CA ALA A 96 -7.01 10.63 6.30
C ALA A 96 -7.30 9.26 6.94
N THR A 97 -6.30 8.68 7.62
CA THR A 97 -6.45 7.41 8.35
C THR A 97 -7.38 7.58 9.55
N ARG A 98 -7.30 8.72 10.26
CA ARG A 98 -8.19 9.05 11.38
C ARG A 98 -9.63 9.14 10.93
N VAL A 99 -9.91 9.89 9.86
CA VAL A 99 -11.25 10.03 9.28
C VAL A 99 -11.83 8.66 8.93
N TRP A 100 -11.04 7.78 8.32
CA TRP A 100 -11.47 6.43 7.98
C TRP A 100 -11.77 5.57 9.22
N PHE A 101 -10.82 5.47 10.16
CA PHE A 101 -10.93 4.54 11.29
C PHE A 101 -11.99 4.99 12.29
N THR A 102 -12.15 6.30 12.49
CA THR A 102 -13.17 6.84 13.40
C THR A 102 -14.59 6.72 12.87
N ALA A 103 -14.78 6.44 11.58
CA ALA A 103 -16.08 6.08 11.02
C ALA A 103 -16.54 4.66 11.42
N VAL A 104 -15.69 3.87 12.09
CA VAL A 104 -16.02 2.54 12.61
C VAL A 104 -16.20 2.62 14.13
N PRO A 105 -17.43 2.50 14.67
CA PRO A 105 -17.69 2.70 16.10
C PRO A 105 -16.84 1.82 17.03
N GLN A 106 -16.55 0.58 16.61
CA GLN A 106 -15.74 -0.37 17.38
C GLN A 106 -14.27 0.08 17.54
N LEU A 107 -13.78 0.93 16.63
CA LEU A 107 -12.42 1.49 16.68
C LEU A 107 -12.35 2.83 17.43
N ALA A 108 -13.47 3.29 18.01
CA ALA A 108 -13.48 4.50 18.82
C ALA A 108 -12.51 4.36 20.01
N GLY A 109 -11.71 5.41 20.22
CA GLY A 109 -10.74 5.50 21.32
C GLY A 109 -9.44 4.69 21.15
N ILE A 110 -9.25 3.99 20.03
CA ILE A 110 -8.03 3.20 19.77
C ILE A 110 -7.30 3.62 18.49
N PHE A 111 -7.58 4.82 17.99
CA PHE A 111 -6.99 5.33 16.74
C PHE A 111 -5.46 5.39 16.80
N ASP A 112 -4.86 5.90 17.88
CA ASP A 112 -3.41 6.05 17.96
C ASP A 112 -2.69 4.70 17.85
N LEU A 113 -3.18 3.68 18.57
CA LEU A 113 -2.66 2.31 18.48
C LEU A 113 -2.86 1.70 17.09
N ALA A 114 -4.01 1.98 16.47
CA ALA A 114 -4.29 1.52 15.12
C ALA A 114 -3.36 2.19 14.10
N TYR A 115 -3.09 3.48 14.26
CA TYR A 115 -2.20 4.23 13.39
C TYR A 115 -0.75 3.79 13.57
N GLU A 116 -0.28 3.60 14.81
CA GLU A 116 1.04 3.03 15.09
C GLU A 116 1.19 1.66 14.42
N ALA A 117 0.18 0.79 14.49
CA ALA A 117 0.20 -0.50 13.81
C ALA A 117 0.26 -0.36 12.28
N VAL A 118 -0.35 0.66 11.66
CA VAL A 118 -0.21 0.90 10.22
C VAL A 118 1.24 1.20 9.85
N LEU A 119 1.97 1.91 10.72
CA LEU A 119 3.36 2.32 10.50
C LEU A 119 4.40 1.25 10.85
N ALA A 120 4.01 0.25 11.62
CA ALA A 120 4.95 -0.72 12.18
C ALA A 120 5.43 -1.71 11.11
N ALA A 121 6.75 -1.77 10.87
CA ALA A 121 7.36 -2.60 9.84
C ALA A 121 7.01 -4.10 9.99
N GLU A 122 6.84 -4.58 11.21
CA GLU A 122 6.41 -5.94 11.54
C GLU A 122 4.96 -6.28 11.15
N ASN A 123 4.19 -5.28 10.69
CA ASN A 123 2.90 -5.50 10.05
C ASN A 123 3.02 -5.63 8.52
N TRP A 124 4.21 -5.49 7.94
CA TRP A 124 4.46 -5.59 6.49
C TRP A 124 5.38 -6.75 6.16
N PHE A 125 4.98 -7.56 5.19
CA PHE A 125 5.64 -8.81 4.85
C PHE A 125 5.88 -8.90 3.35
N ALA A 126 7.07 -9.33 2.96
CA ALA A 126 7.40 -9.53 1.56
C ALA A 126 6.47 -10.57 0.91
N TYR A 127 6.20 -10.41 -0.39
CA TYR A 127 5.64 -11.50 -1.18
C TYR A 127 6.66 -12.62 -1.34
N THR A 128 6.16 -13.84 -1.58
CA THR A 128 7.01 -15.04 -1.66
C THR A 128 8.03 -14.96 -2.79
N ASP A 129 7.74 -14.18 -3.82
CA ASP A 129 8.57 -13.92 -4.99
C ASP A 129 9.45 -12.67 -4.88
N THR A 130 9.23 -11.80 -3.87
CA THR A 130 10.02 -10.58 -3.67
C THR A 130 11.51 -10.85 -3.57
N VAL A 131 11.92 -11.75 -2.67
CA VAL A 131 13.35 -12.10 -2.50
C VAL A 131 13.92 -12.75 -3.76
N PRO A 132 13.28 -13.75 -4.38
CA PRO A 132 13.74 -14.30 -5.65
C PRO A 132 13.94 -13.26 -6.76
N VAL A 133 12.98 -12.34 -6.95
CA VAL A 133 13.02 -11.31 -7.99
C VAL A 133 14.16 -10.33 -7.73
N LEU A 134 14.26 -9.78 -6.52
CA LEU A 134 15.30 -8.82 -6.17
C LEU A 134 16.71 -9.45 -6.25
N SER A 135 16.83 -10.72 -5.84
CA SER A 135 18.09 -11.46 -5.93
C SER A 135 18.53 -11.67 -7.38
N GLU A 136 17.59 -11.99 -8.27
CA GLU A 136 17.91 -12.21 -9.69
C GLU A 136 18.28 -10.90 -10.41
N LEU A 137 17.60 -9.80 -10.09
CA LEU A 137 17.95 -8.47 -10.60
C LEU A 137 19.35 -8.06 -10.14
N SER A 138 19.65 -8.25 -8.85
CA SER A 138 20.98 -8.01 -8.29
C SER A 138 22.06 -8.86 -8.97
N ARG A 139 21.80 -10.17 -9.15
CA ARG A 139 22.71 -11.11 -9.84
C ARG A 139 23.00 -10.68 -11.28
N ARG A 140 22.06 -10.05 -11.96
CA ARG A 140 22.21 -9.51 -13.33
C ARG A 140 22.83 -8.11 -13.37
N GLY A 141 23.12 -7.51 -12.22
CA GLY A 141 23.63 -6.14 -12.15
C GLY A 141 22.60 -5.08 -12.56
N ILE A 142 21.30 -5.39 -12.48
CA ILE A 142 20.22 -4.47 -12.82
C ILE A 142 19.90 -3.63 -11.57
N PRO A 143 20.10 -2.30 -11.61
CA PRO A 143 19.73 -1.40 -10.52
C PRO A 143 18.23 -1.45 -10.20
N VAL A 144 17.92 -1.37 -8.91
CA VAL A 144 16.54 -1.34 -8.41
C VAL A 144 16.29 -0.05 -7.64
N GLY A 145 15.17 0.61 -7.95
CA GLY A 145 14.59 1.67 -7.13
C GLY A 145 13.26 1.24 -6.54
N VAL A 146 12.94 1.71 -5.34
CA VAL A 146 11.61 1.59 -4.74
C VAL A 146 11.01 2.99 -4.61
N VAL A 147 9.84 3.20 -5.18
CA VAL A 147 9.06 4.44 -5.06
C VAL A 147 7.79 4.10 -4.31
N SER A 148 7.53 4.80 -3.21
CA SER A 148 6.40 4.50 -2.35
C SER A 148 5.76 5.78 -1.82
N ASP A 149 4.46 5.71 -1.65
CA ASP A 149 3.57 6.66 -0.98
C ASP A 149 3.44 6.38 0.53
N ILE A 150 4.19 5.41 1.04
CA ILE A 150 4.22 5.03 2.45
C ILE A 150 4.89 6.11 3.30
N VAL A 151 4.33 6.37 4.49
CA VAL A 151 4.66 7.56 5.28
C VAL A 151 5.94 7.44 6.13
N TRP A 152 6.70 6.34 5.99
CA TRP A 152 7.97 6.14 6.67
C TRP A 152 9.08 5.74 5.70
N ASP A 153 10.32 5.89 6.15
CA ASP A 153 11.49 5.50 5.38
C ASP A 153 11.64 3.97 5.38
N VAL A 154 11.35 3.35 4.23
CA VAL A 154 11.43 1.89 4.00
C VAL A 154 12.85 1.34 4.10
N ARG A 155 13.88 2.19 4.23
CA ARG A 155 15.28 1.78 4.41
C ARG A 155 15.64 1.54 5.87
N ARG A 156 14.78 1.91 6.83
CA ARG A 156 15.10 1.90 8.27
C ARG A 156 15.48 0.52 8.83
N ASP A 157 15.15 -0.56 8.10
CA ASP A 157 15.45 -1.94 8.48
C ASP A 157 16.41 -2.65 7.49
N LEU A 158 17.12 -1.89 6.62
CA LEU A 158 18.06 -2.44 5.63
C LEU A 158 19.53 -2.49 6.13
N GLU A 159 19.77 -2.36 7.44
CA GLU A 159 21.09 -2.52 8.05
C GLU A 159 21.47 -3.99 8.31
#